data_AF-A0A7C4GNY7-F1
#
_entry.id   AF-A0A7C4GNY7-F1
#
_cell.length_a   1.000
_cell.length_b   1.000
_cell.length_c   1.000
_cell.angle_alpha   90.00
_cell.angle_beta   90.00
_cell.angle_gamma   90.00
#
_symmetry.space_group_name_H-M   'P 1'
#
loop_
_entity.id
_entity.type
_entity.pdbx_description
1 polymer ?
#
loop_
_entity_poly.entity_id
_entity_poly.type
_entity_poly.pdbx_seq_one_letter_code
_entity_poly.pdbx_strand_id
1 'polypeptide(L)'
;MDCMEHENPWEALRASLLEAGYSLDKIDKLESLMKKDELFPLLEKILEKVRKLEEISSGVEKEIGSGGDISSRASLLFRSMKGVLISLIGDPAYMRPFLRDKGKVKEVRRILEVTLEEASSLERELVTRVNAYIREKGLSVEELRSYEEIPAALSFLRILKKSEVHKEVQEQKVEPKEEQRKLKEEAIASLNEAFEKLRSIEEELDLMGVRYERLSHYLELRERFIERVKEAEEGILRKYLRNITSRLAEVEKDSRKLIQISQNMIDLKASIEEMKGDLLERMEGIAELGKFKEIIPYIGLDFPRIPLLIRSRIHIESLRREVERLNKISSLIKSVIDELEYMPKDAKLDIGKLSLNSTESFLESLNNCLRASRLSYGMPETISYTGIISEILELYPRWREKIISLLRERGEISLQDLKFIPGSWRPWVLRNLADEGIVVINEDKVAMRIIPEDMRKLEMEIEVIEDMLADLGAMFPNLDDMSVKKIREDFERAKSLFMMGRISEYRELVSELRSRVKEVKMQLGVKG
;
A
#
# COMPACT_ATOMS: atom_id res chain seq x y z
N MET A 1 -37.86 4.03 3.77
CA MET A 1 -37.30 5.30 3.24
C MET A 1 -36.48 5.88 4.37
N ASP A 2 -35.30 6.41 4.03
CA ASP A 2 -34.13 6.74 4.88
C ASP A 2 -33.14 5.58 5.10
N CYS A 3 -32.41 5.22 4.04
CA CYS A 3 -31.20 4.38 4.11
C CYS A 3 -30.11 4.84 3.12
N MET A 4 -29.88 6.16 2.97
CA MET A 4 -28.95 6.68 1.95
C MET A 4 -27.91 7.68 2.50
N GLU A 5 -27.21 7.33 3.58
CA GLU A 5 -26.00 8.05 4.03
C GLU A 5 -24.88 7.11 4.53
N HIS A 6 -24.77 5.90 3.99
CA HIS A 6 -23.66 5.00 4.32
C HIS A 6 -22.84 4.66 3.06
N GLU A 7 -21.55 5.07 3.06
CA GLU A 7 -20.58 4.76 2.00
C GLU A 7 -20.28 3.25 1.91
N ASN A 8 -20.56 2.47 2.96
CA ASN A 8 -20.36 1.03 3.00
C ASN A 8 -21.71 0.24 2.99
N PRO A 9 -21.97 -0.64 2.00
CA PRO A 9 -23.16 -1.49 1.95
C PRO A 9 -23.36 -2.39 3.19
N TRP A 10 -22.28 -2.79 3.86
CA TRP A 10 -22.34 -3.52 5.13
C TRP A 10 -22.92 -2.66 6.26
N GLU A 11 -22.53 -1.39 6.36
CA GLU A 11 -23.02 -0.49 7.41
C GLU A 11 -24.52 -0.22 7.27
N ALA A 12 -25.04 -0.15 6.04
CA ALA A 12 -26.48 -0.08 5.81
C ALA A 12 -27.22 -1.33 6.29
N LEU A 13 -26.64 -2.51 6.07
CA LEU A 13 -27.20 -3.78 6.55
C LEU A 13 -27.08 -3.90 8.08
N ARG A 14 -25.98 -3.43 8.66
CA ARG A 14 -25.72 -3.35 10.11
C ARG A 14 -26.74 -2.46 10.81
N ALA A 15 -26.98 -1.26 10.28
CA ALA A 15 -28.03 -0.36 10.77
C ALA A 15 -29.41 -1.05 10.75
N SER A 16 -29.72 -1.78 9.67
CA SER A 16 -30.98 -2.50 9.54
C SER A 16 -31.12 -3.70 10.49
N LEU A 17 -30.01 -4.27 10.98
CA LEU A 17 -29.98 -5.28 12.04
C LEU A 17 -30.14 -4.66 13.44
N LEU A 18 -29.55 -3.49 13.67
CA LEU A 18 -29.77 -2.73 14.90
C LEU A 18 -31.24 -2.32 15.05
N GLU A 19 -31.86 -1.83 13.98
CA GLU A 19 -33.31 -1.54 13.92
C GLU A 19 -34.18 -2.78 14.19
N ALA A 20 -33.70 -3.97 13.82
CA ALA A 20 -34.39 -5.23 14.08
C ALA A 20 -34.22 -5.72 15.54
N GLY A 21 -33.54 -4.96 16.41
CA GLY A 21 -33.41 -5.23 17.84
C GLY A 21 -32.21 -6.09 18.22
N TYR A 22 -31.25 -6.31 17.33
CA TYR A 22 -30.00 -7.01 17.65
C TYR A 22 -29.00 -6.07 18.31
N SER A 23 -28.30 -6.53 19.34
CA SER A 23 -27.25 -5.74 20.00
C SER A 23 -25.99 -5.65 19.14
N LEU A 24 -25.25 -4.53 19.28
CA LEU A 24 -24.00 -4.29 18.56
C LEU A 24 -23.00 -5.44 18.77
N ASP A 25 -22.85 -5.91 20.02
CA ASP A 25 -21.98 -7.05 20.36
C ASP A 25 -22.31 -8.34 19.57
N LYS A 26 -23.61 -8.60 19.32
CA LYS A 26 -24.03 -9.79 18.56
C LYS A 26 -23.70 -9.64 17.09
N ILE A 27 -23.82 -8.44 16.54
CA ILE A 27 -23.52 -8.15 15.14
C ILE A 27 -22.01 -8.19 14.90
N ASP A 28 -21.21 -7.59 15.78
CA ASP A 28 -19.75 -7.61 15.69
C ASP A 28 -19.20 -9.04 15.84
N LYS A 29 -19.83 -9.84 16.70
CA LYS A 29 -19.50 -11.27 16.83
C LYS A 29 -19.83 -12.05 15.57
N LEU A 30 -20.99 -11.82 14.95
CA LEU A 30 -21.35 -12.42 13.68
C LEU A 30 -20.31 -12.07 12.61
N GLU A 31 -19.96 -10.79 12.50
CA GLU A 31 -18.96 -10.29 11.54
C GLU A 31 -17.62 -11.01 11.71
N SER A 32 -17.12 -11.09 12.95
CA SER A 32 -15.88 -11.81 13.27
C SER A 32 -15.95 -13.29 12.87
N LEU A 33 -17.08 -13.96 13.11
CA LEU A 33 -17.27 -15.36 12.76
C LEU A 33 -17.35 -15.57 11.24
N MET A 34 -18.06 -14.70 10.52
CA MET A 34 -18.14 -14.74 9.06
C MET A 34 -16.80 -14.44 8.39
N LYS A 35 -15.97 -13.56 8.97
CA LYS A 35 -14.59 -13.33 8.54
C LYS A 35 -13.73 -14.58 8.71
N LYS A 36 -13.84 -15.27 9.86
CA LYS A 36 -13.14 -16.54 10.11
C LYS A 36 -13.57 -17.67 9.17
N ASP A 37 -14.83 -17.66 8.71
CA ASP A 37 -15.37 -18.67 7.79
C ASP A 37 -15.25 -18.29 6.31
N GLU A 38 -14.62 -17.15 6.00
CA GLU A 38 -14.50 -16.57 4.66
C GLU A 38 -15.85 -16.34 3.96
N LEU A 39 -16.93 -16.17 4.73
CA LEU A 39 -18.27 -15.85 4.19
C LEU A 39 -18.46 -14.34 4.01
N PHE A 40 -17.74 -13.55 4.80
CA PHE A 40 -17.87 -12.09 4.79
C PHE A 40 -17.49 -11.46 3.43
N PRO A 41 -16.39 -11.84 2.76
CA PRO A 41 -16.05 -11.27 1.45
C PRO A 41 -17.11 -11.56 0.36
N LEU A 42 -17.75 -12.74 0.42
CA LEU A 42 -18.84 -13.09 -0.48
C LEU A 42 -20.08 -12.21 -0.23
N LEU A 43 -20.42 -12.01 1.05
CA LEU A 43 -21.52 -11.13 1.45
C LEU A 43 -21.28 -9.69 0.97
N GLU A 44 -20.10 -9.12 1.21
CA GLU A 44 -19.77 -7.75 0.77
C GLU A 44 -19.94 -7.60 -0.74
N LYS A 45 -19.42 -8.56 -1.51
CA LYS A 45 -19.55 -8.56 -2.98
C LYS A 45 -21.00 -8.62 -3.45
N ILE A 46 -21.85 -9.40 -2.78
CA ILE A 46 -23.28 -9.47 -3.08
C ILE A 46 -23.96 -8.14 -2.78
N LEU A 47 -23.72 -7.56 -1.59
CA LEU A 47 -24.35 -6.31 -1.17
C LEU A 47 -23.99 -5.14 -2.09
N GLU A 48 -22.71 -5.04 -2.48
CA GLU A 48 -22.26 -4.03 -3.43
C GLU A 48 -22.96 -4.19 -4.79
N LYS A 49 -23.03 -5.43 -5.30
CA LYS A 49 -23.64 -5.73 -6.60
C LYS A 49 -25.15 -5.48 -6.60
N VAL A 50 -25.85 -5.88 -5.55
CA VAL A 50 -27.30 -5.66 -5.39
C VAL A 50 -27.63 -4.17 -5.30
N ARG A 51 -26.86 -3.39 -4.52
CA ARG A 51 -27.03 -1.94 -4.43
C ARG A 51 -26.86 -1.26 -5.78
N LYS A 52 -25.78 -1.58 -6.51
CA LYS A 52 -25.53 -1.04 -7.86
C LYS A 52 -26.66 -1.40 -8.83
N LEU A 53 -27.16 -2.64 -8.78
CA LEU A 53 -28.31 -3.06 -9.60
C LEU A 53 -29.56 -2.25 -9.30
N GLU A 54 -29.89 -2.02 -8.04
CA GLU A 54 -31.04 -1.22 -7.63
C GLU A 54 -30.92 0.24 -8.12
N GLU A 55 -29.77 0.88 -7.89
CA GLU A 55 -29.49 2.24 -8.35
C GLU A 55 -29.62 2.39 -9.88
N ILE A 56 -29.00 1.48 -10.64
CA ILE A 56 -28.96 1.55 -12.11
C ILE A 56 -30.31 1.16 -12.71
N SER A 57 -30.97 0.12 -12.19
CA SER A 57 -32.29 -0.32 -12.64
C SER A 57 -33.36 0.76 -12.43
N SER A 58 -33.32 1.51 -11.32
CA SER A 58 -34.19 2.68 -11.10
C SER A 58 -33.92 3.79 -12.13
N GLY A 59 -32.66 4.00 -12.49
CA GLY A 59 -32.26 4.90 -13.57
C GLY A 59 -32.80 4.44 -14.94
N VAL A 60 -32.74 3.15 -15.23
CA VAL A 60 -33.27 2.53 -16.46
C VAL A 60 -34.80 2.61 -16.51
N GLU A 61 -35.48 2.35 -15.39
CA GLU A 61 -36.94 2.41 -15.30
C GLU A 61 -37.46 3.81 -15.62
N LYS A 62 -36.83 4.85 -15.08
CA LYS A 62 -37.19 6.25 -15.35
C LYS A 62 -37.06 6.65 -16.83
N GLU A 63 -36.18 5.99 -17.58
CA GLU A 63 -35.85 6.37 -18.97
C GLU A 63 -36.49 5.48 -20.04
N ILE A 64 -36.59 4.19 -19.77
CA ILE A 64 -36.98 3.13 -20.72
C ILE A 64 -38.28 2.43 -20.25
N GLY A 65 -38.71 2.62 -18.99
CA GLY A 65 -39.91 1.97 -18.45
C GLY A 65 -39.76 0.47 -18.15
N SER A 66 -38.58 -0.11 -18.40
CA SER A 66 -38.33 -1.57 -18.35
C SER A 66 -37.43 -2.03 -17.18
N GLY A 67 -37.30 -1.24 -16.12
CA GLY A 67 -36.40 -1.50 -14.99
C GLY A 67 -37.05 -1.96 -13.68
N GLY A 68 -38.37 -1.77 -13.50
CA GLY A 68 -39.05 -1.96 -12.21
C GLY A 68 -39.04 -3.39 -11.67
N ASP A 69 -39.10 -4.38 -12.56
CA ASP A 69 -39.00 -5.81 -12.21
C ASP A 69 -37.60 -6.18 -11.68
N ILE A 70 -36.54 -5.63 -12.29
CA ILE A 70 -35.15 -5.86 -11.88
C ILE A 70 -34.85 -5.14 -10.57
N SER A 71 -35.32 -3.91 -10.38
CA SER A 71 -35.22 -3.20 -9.10
C SER A 71 -35.91 -3.98 -7.99
N SER A 72 -37.13 -4.46 -8.23
CA SER A 72 -37.90 -5.24 -7.25
C SER A 72 -37.19 -6.54 -6.87
N ARG A 73 -36.65 -7.26 -7.86
CA ARG A 73 -35.88 -8.49 -7.64
C ARG A 73 -34.55 -8.22 -6.91
N ALA A 74 -33.86 -7.14 -7.21
CA ALA A 74 -32.67 -6.71 -6.45
C ALA A 74 -33.00 -6.42 -4.98
N SER A 75 -34.09 -5.68 -4.71
CA SER A 75 -34.53 -5.43 -3.33
C SER A 75 -34.93 -6.73 -2.60
N LEU A 76 -35.48 -7.72 -3.31
CA LEU A 76 -35.75 -9.06 -2.75
C LEU A 76 -34.46 -9.80 -2.39
N LEU A 77 -33.42 -9.75 -3.23
CA LEU A 77 -32.11 -10.33 -2.90
C LEU A 77 -31.50 -9.68 -1.66
N PHE A 78 -31.59 -8.35 -1.53
CA PHE A 78 -31.14 -7.65 -0.33
C PHE A 78 -31.89 -8.12 0.93
N ARG A 79 -33.23 -8.28 0.85
CA ARG A 79 -34.04 -8.82 1.95
C ARG A 79 -33.67 -10.27 2.29
N SER A 80 -33.40 -11.09 1.28
CA SER A 80 -32.94 -12.47 1.47
C SER A 80 -31.60 -12.51 2.22
N MET A 81 -30.65 -11.64 1.88
CA MET A 81 -29.38 -11.51 2.60
C MET A 81 -29.59 -11.08 4.05
N LYS A 82 -30.45 -10.09 4.29
CA LYS A 82 -30.85 -9.72 5.66
C LYS A 82 -31.44 -10.93 6.42
N GLY A 83 -32.30 -11.71 5.78
CA GLY A 83 -32.89 -12.93 6.36
C GLY A 83 -31.86 -13.99 6.72
N VAL A 84 -30.86 -14.23 5.86
CA VAL A 84 -29.75 -15.17 6.13
C VAL A 84 -28.96 -14.73 7.36
N LEU A 85 -28.64 -13.44 7.49
CA LEU A 85 -27.91 -12.93 8.65
C LEU A 85 -28.72 -13.00 9.95
N ILE A 86 -30.01 -12.66 9.88
CA ILE A 86 -30.95 -12.82 10.99
C ILE A 86 -30.98 -14.28 11.46
N SER A 87 -31.07 -15.22 10.52
CA SER A 87 -31.04 -16.65 10.84
C SER A 87 -29.72 -17.06 11.49
N LEU A 88 -28.59 -16.52 11.07
CA LEU A 88 -27.28 -16.84 11.64
C LEU A 88 -27.09 -16.26 13.04
N ILE A 89 -27.51 -15.01 13.27
CA ILE A 89 -27.48 -14.38 14.59
C ILE A 89 -28.39 -15.12 15.58
N GLY A 90 -29.52 -15.62 15.09
CA GLY A 90 -30.47 -16.42 15.87
C GLY A 90 -30.02 -17.85 16.15
N ASP A 91 -29.05 -18.39 15.41
CA ASP A 91 -28.63 -19.79 15.49
C ASP A 91 -27.52 -19.98 16.55
N PRO A 92 -27.80 -20.65 17.69
CA PRO A 92 -26.78 -20.93 18.70
C PRO A 92 -25.66 -21.84 18.20
N ALA A 93 -25.93 -22.70 17.21
CA ALA A 93 -24.93 -23.56 16.60
C ALA A 93 -23.93 -22.77 15.75
N TYR A 94 -24.33 -21.61 15.21
CA TYR A 94 -23.39 -20.73 14.50
C TYR A 94 -22.68 -19.74 15.44
N MET A 95 -23.44 -19.11 16.36
CA MET A 95 -22.95 -18.02 17.21
C MET A 95 -22.11 -18.45 18.41
N ARG A 96 -22.08 -19.75 18.75
CA ARG A 96 -21.26 -20.31 19.84
C ARG A 96 -20.11 -21.14 19.27
N PRO A 97 -18.84 -20.75 19.50
CA PRO A 97 -17.67 -21.42 18.91
C PRO A 97 -17.59 -22.94 19.16
N PHE A 98 -18.12 -23.42 20.30
CA PHE A 98 -18.09 -24.82 20.72
C PHE A 98 -19.25 -25.68 20.16
N LEU A 99 -20.28 -25.07 19.55
CA LEU A 99 -21.38 -25.77 18.88
C LEU A 99 -21.30 -25.66 17.35
N ARG A 100 -20.17 -25.17 16.83
CA ARG A 100 -20.02 -24.74 15.44
C ARG A 100 -20.10 -25.91 14.47
N ASP A 101 -21.22 -25.99 13.76
CA ASP A 101 -21.46 -26.98 12.72
C ASP A 101 -20.89 -26.52 11.36
N LYS A 102 -19.92 -27.28 10.84
CA LYS A 102 -19.34 -27.07 9.51
C LYS A 102 -20.36 -27.27 8.39
N GLY A 103 -21.42 -28.06 8.62
CA GLY A 103 -22.54 -28.21 7.69
C GLY A 103 -23.27 -26.89 7.45
N LYS A 104 -23.53 -26.14 8.52
CA LYS A 104 -24.20 -24.83 8.46
C LYS A 104 -23.37 -23.79 7.69
N VAL A 105 -22.06 -23.77 7.88
CA VAL A 105 -21.14 -22.90 7.11
C VAL A 105 -21.23 -23.19 5.61
N LYS A 106 -21.25 -24.47 5.22
CA LYS A 106 -21.38 -24.89 3.81
C LYS A 106 -22.73 -24.51 3.21
N GLU A 107 -23.81 -24.69 3.98
CA GLU A 107 -25.16 -24.29 3.57
C GLU A 107 -25.23 -22.79 3.29
N VAL A 108 -24.75 -21.97 4.23
CA VAL A 108 -24.71 -20.50 4.07
C VAL A 108 -23.86 -20.10 2.88
N ARG A 109 -22.67 -20.70 2.72
CA ARG A 109 -21.81 -20.45 1.56
C ARG A 109 -22.55 -20.70 0.25
N ARG A 110 -23.23 -21.83 0.13
CA ARG A 110 -24.02 -22.19 -1.05
C ARG A 110 -25.14 -21.17 -1.31
N ILE A 111 -25.83 -20.69 -0.27
CA ILE A 111 -26.86 -19.66 -0.41
C ILE A 111 -26.25 -18.34 -0.94
N LEU A 112 -25.10 -17.93 -0.41
CA LEU A 112 -24.40 -16.73 -0.86
C LEU A 112 -23.95 -16.86 -2.33
N GLU A 113 -23.36 -17.99 -2.71
CA GLU A 113 -22.93 -18.26 -4.10
C GLU A 113 -24.12 -18.24 -5.08
N VAL A 114 -25.24 -18.87 -4.72
CA VAL A 114 -26.47 -18.84 -5.54
C VAL A 114 -27.00 -17.41 -5.67
N THR A 115 -27.01 -16.65 -4.57
CA THR A 115 -27.47 -15.25 -4.58
C THR A 115 -26.56 -14.37 -5.46
N LEU A 116 -25.25 -14.59 -5.43
CA LEU A 116 -24.30 -13.86 -6.27
C LEU A 116 -24.50 -14.17 -7.77
N GLU A 117 -24.77 -15.42 -8.12
CA GLU A 117 -25.10 -15.78 -9.50
C GLU A 117 -26.44 -15.20 -9.92
N GLU A 118 -27.45 -15.17 -9.04
CA GLU A 118 -28.74 -14.54 -9.34
C GLU A 118 -28.59 -13.03 -9.56
N ALA A 119 -27.81 -12.33 -8.73
CA ALA A 119 -27.46 -10.92 -8.96
C ALA A 119 -26.71 -10.74 -10.29
N SER A 120 -25.83 -11.68 -10.66
CA SER A 120 -25.13 -11.64 -11.95
C SER A 120 -26.04 -11.92 -13.14
N SER A 121 -27.08 -12.74 -12.96
CA SER A 121 -28.12 -12.98 -13.96
C SER A 121 -28.96 -11.72 -14.18
N LEU A 122 -29.37 -11.05 -13.10
CA LEU A 122 -30.08 -9.77 -13.16
C LEU A 122 -29.27 -8.69 -13.87
N GLU A 123 -27.95 -8.64 -13.66
CA GLU A 123 -27.05 -7.78 -14.43
C GLU A 123 -27.15 -8.05 -15.93
N ARG A 124 -26.97 -9.31 -16.34
CA ARG A 124 -27.02 -9.68 -17.77
C ARG A 124 -28.39 -9.35 -18.37
N GLU A 125 -29.46 -9.59 -17.62
CA GLU A 125 -30.82 -9.27 -18.02
C GLU A 125 -31.02 -7.76 -18.23
N LEU A 126 -30.56 -6.93 -17.28
CA LEU A 126 -30.63 -5.47 -17.37
C LEU A 126 -29.87 -4.94 -18.59
N VAL A 127 -28.63 -5.43 -18.78
CA VAL A 127 -27.79 -5.09 -19.93
C VAL A 127 -28.46 -5.46 -21.25
N THR A 128 -29.04 -6.66 -21.32
CA THR A 128 -29.74 -7.13 -22.52
C THR A 128 -30.95 -6.26 -22.84
N ARG A 129 -31.74 -5.88 -21.83
CA ARG A 129 -32.90 -4.97 -22.01
C ARG A 129 -32.47 -3.59 -22.52
N VAL A 130 -31.38 -3.03 -21.98
CA VAL A 130 -30.86 -1.74 -22.44
C VAL A 130 -30.29 -1.84 -23.86
N ASN A 131 -29.57 -2.91 -24.20
CA ASN A 131 -29.08 -3.15 -25.56
C ASN A 131 -30.22 -3.29 -26.57
N ALA A 132 -31.29 -4.03 -26.23
CA ALA A 132 -32.47 -4.13 -27.08
C ALA A 132 -33.09 -2.76 -27.36
N TYR A 133 -33.21 -1.91 -26.33
CA TYR A 133 -33.71 -0.54 -26.49
C TYR A 133 -32.80 0.34 -27.36
N ILE A 134 -31.48 0.22 -27.21
CA ILE A 134 -30.51 0.94 -28.05
C ILE A 134 -30.66 0.54 -29.53
N ARG A 135 -30.79 -0.76 -29.81
CA ARG A 135 -31.02 -1.27 -31.18
C ARG A 135 -32.35 -0.79 -31.75
N GLU A 136 -33.44 -0.84 -30.99
CA GLU A 136 -34.76 -0.32 -31.40
C GLU A 136 -34.71 1.18 -31.75
N LYS A 137 -33.84 1.95 -31.10
CA LYS A 137 -33.63 3.38 -31.38
C LYS A 137 -32.68 3.65 -32.56
N GLY A 138 -32.24 2.63 -33.28
CA GLY A 138 -31.42 2.78 -34.49
C GLY A 138 -30.02 3.33 -34.23
N LEU A 139 -29.52 3.22 -33.00
CA LEU A 139 -28.21 3.72 -32.62
C LEU A 139 -27.14 2.65 -32.88
N SER A 140 -26.16 2.95 -33.73
CA SER A 140 -25.00 2.07 -33.98
C SER A 140 -23.97 2.15 -32.83
N VAL A 141 -24.39 1.78 -31.62
CA VAL A 141 -23.54 1.67 -30.44
C VAL A 141 -23.18 0.20 -30.25
N GLU A 142 -21.93 -0.07 -29.86
CA GLU A 142 -21.52 -1.42 -29.47
C GLU A 142 -22.40 -1.93 -28.32
N GLU A 143 -22.67 -3.23 -28.32
CA GLU A 143 -23.50 -3.84 -27.28
C GLU A 143 -22.82 -3.69 -25.92
N LEU A 144 -23.55 -3.12 -24.96
CA LEU A 144 -23.11 -2.97 -23.58
C LEU A 144 -22.79 -4.35 -23.02
N ARG A 145 -21.67 -4.47 -22.31
CA ARG A 145 -21.19 -5.75 -21.74
C ARG A 145 -21.43 -5.86 -20.23
N SER A 146 -21.68 -4.76 -19.55
CA SER A 146 -21.93 -4.70 -18.10
C SER A 146 -22.93 -3.60 -17.73
N TYR A 147 -23.56 -3.73 -16.56
CA TYR A 147 -24.44 -2.66 -16.05
C TYR A 147 -23.68 -1.35 -15.81
N GLU A 148 -22.37 -1.37 -15.60
CA GLU A 148 -21.58 -0.17 -15.31
C GLU A 148 -21.56 0.82 -16.49
N GLU A 149 -21.79 0.31 -17.70
CA GLU A 149 -21.84 1.09 -18.94
C GLU A 149 -23.23 1.74 -19.16
N ILE A 150 -24.26 1.25 -18.47
CA ILE A 150 -25.66 1.68 -18.64
C ILE A 150 -25.87 3.16 -18.30
N PRO A 151 -25.37 3.73 -17.18
CA PRO A 151 -25.58 5.15 -16.89
C PRO A 151 -25.01 6.07 -17.98
N ALA A 152 -23.86 5.71 -18.55
CA ALA A 152 -23.26 6.44 -19.65
C ALA A 152 -24.16 6.34 -20.90
N ALA A 153 -24.60 5.13 -21.25
CA ALA A 153 -25.49 4.90 -22.40
C ALA A 153 -26.83 5.66 -22.26
N LEU A 154 -27.47 5.62 -21.08
CA LEU A 154 -28.69 6.37 -20.79
C LEU A 154 -28.47 7.89 -20.87
N SER A 155 -27.34 8.39 -20.38
CA SER A 155 -26.99 9.82 -20.51
C SER A 155 -26.88 10.24 -21.97
N PHE A 156 -26.33 9.38 -22.84
CA PHE A 156 -26.28 9.61 -24.28
C PHE A 156 -27.67 9.58 -24.92
N LEU A 157 -28.52 8.63 -24.55
CA LEU A 157 -29.91 8.55 -25.02
C LEU A 157 -30.73 9.79 -24.65
N ARG A 158 -30.56 10.33 -23.43
CA ARG A 158 -31.20 11.58 -22.99
C ARG A 158 -30.78 12.78 -23.85
N ILE A 159 -29.51 12.83 -24.23
CA ILE A 159 -28.98 13.89 -25.10
C ILE A 159 -29.61 13.78 -26.50
N LEU A 160 -29.70 12.54 -27.03
CA LEU A 160 -30.29 12.26 -28.34
C LEU A 160 -31.79 12.60 -28.40
N LYS A 161 -32.58 12.22 -27.39
CA LYS A 161 -34.00 12.60 -27.29
C LYS A 161 -34.20 14.13 -27.23
N LYS A 162 -33.33 14.86 -26.51
CA LYS A 162 -33.41 16.33 -26.46
C LYS A 162 -33.05 17.00 -27.79
N SER A 163 -32.23 16.37 -28.63
CA SER A 163 -31.94 16.86 -29.98
C SER A 163 -33.04 16.54 -31.01
N GLU A 164 -33.82 15.47 -30.86
CA GLU A 164 -34.96 15.20 -31.75
C GLU A 164 -36.12 16.17 -31.50
N VAL A 165 -36.39 16.56 -30.25
CA VAL A 165 -37.39 17.60 -29.92
C VAL A 165 -36.99 19.00 -30.43
N HIS A 166 -35.72 19.20 -30.79
CA HIS A 166 -35.24 20.43 -31.43
C HIS A 166 -35.14 20.32 -32.97
N LYS A 167 -35.40 19.15 -33.55
CA LYS A 167 -35.46 18.97 -35.01
C LYS A 167 -36.83 19.33 -35.62
N GLU A 168 -37.89 19.45 -34.84
CA GLU A 168 -39.22 19.88 -35.34
C GLU A 168 -39.44 21.40 -35.34
N VAL A 169 -38.50 22.19 -34.82
CA VAL A 169 -38.62 23.65 -34.86
C VAL A 169 -37.37 24.24 -35.52
N GLN A 170 -37.59 24.72 -36.75
CA GLN A 170 -36.76 25.60 -37.56
C GLN A 170 -35.65 24.94 -38.41
N GLU A 171 -36.08 24.51 -39.60
CA GLU A 171 -35.32 24.80 -40.81
C GLU A 171 -35.11 26.31 -40.92
N GLN A 172 -33.90 26.80 -40.63
CA GLN A 172 -33.37 28.01 -41.24
C GLN A 172 -31.85 27.87 -41.34
N LYS A 173 -31.38 27.59 -42.56
CA LYS A 173 -29.97 27.70 -42.94
C LYS A 173 -29.51 29.14 -42.69
N VAL A 174 -28.63 29.33 -41.71
CA VAL A 174 -27.79 30.52 -41.60
C VAL A 174 -26.35 30.06 -41.76
N GLU A 175 -25.63 30.67 -42.70
CA GLU A 175 -24.20 30.40 -42.91
C GLU A 175 -23.39 30.72 -41.65
N PRO A 176 -22.40 29.89 -41.27
CA PRO A 176 -21.61 30.10 -40.07
C PRO A 176 -20.70 31.33 -40.22
N LYS A 177 -20.80 32.27 -39.26
CA LYS A 177 -19.89 33.42 -39.14
C LYS A 177 -18.44 32.93 -38.99
N GLU A 178 -17.48 33.68 -39.52
CA GLU A 178 -16.04 33.34 -39.58
C GLU A 178 -15.44 32.95 -38.21
N GLU A 179 -15.97 33.49 -37.11
CA GLU A 179 -15.62 33.14 -35.72
C GLU A 179 -16.01 31.70 -35.33
N GLN A 180 -17.11 31.16 -35.86
CA GLN A 180 -17.54 29.77 -35.60
C GLN A 180 -16.62 28.76 -36.28
N ARG A 181 -16.09 29.08 -37.46
CA ARG A 181 -15.12 28.22 -38.16
C ARG A 181 -13.83 28.11 -37.35
N LYS A 182 -13.29 29.24 -36.87
CA LYS A 182 -12.10 29.26 -36.01
C LYS A 182 -12.26 28.47 -34.71
N LEU A 183 -13.38 28.66 -34.00
CA LEU A 183 -13.67 27.91 -32.76
C LEU A 183 -13.76 26.40 -32.98
N LYS A 184 -14.35 25.95 -34.10
CA LYS A 184 -14.41 24.52 -34.45
C LYS A 184 -13.05 23.98 -34.85
N GLU A 185 -12.26 24.74 -35.60
CA GLU A 185 -10.89 24.36 -35.98
C GLU A 185 -9.97 24.20 -34.76
N GLU A 186 -9.98 25.17 -33.84
CA GLU A 186 -9.23 25.10 -32.58
C GLU A 186 -9.65 23.92 -31.72
N ALA A 187 -10.95 23.65 -31.63
CA ALA A 187 -11.50 22.53 -30.88
C ALA A 187 -11.09 21.17 -31.48
N ILE A 188 -11.10 21.03 -32.80
CA ILE A 188 -10.65 19.82 -33.50
C ILE A 188 -9.14 19.64 -33.30
N ALA A 189 -8.35 20.71 -33.37
CA ALA A 189 -6.91 20.65 -33.11
C ALA A 189 -6.62 20.16 -31.68
N SER A 190 -7.31 20.72 -30.68
CA SER A 190 -7.17 20.31 -29.27
C SER A 190 -7.58 18.85 -29.03
N LEU A 191 -8.66 18.38 -29.65
CA LEU A 191 -9.08 16.98 -29.56
C LEU A 191 -8.06 16.04 -30.23
N ASN A 192 -7.53 16.41 -31.40
CA ASN A 192 -6.50 15.63 -32.07
C ASN A 192 -5.25 15.49 -31.19
N GLU A 193 -4.80 16.59 -30.57
CA GLU A 193 -3.67 16.56 -29.65
C GLU A 193 -3.93 15.63 -28.45
N ALA A 194 -5.14 15.68 -27.88
CA ALA A 194 -5.52 14.79 -26.78
C ALA A 194 -5.53 13.32 -27.19
N PHE A 195 -6.03 12.99 -28.39
CA PHE A 195 -6.03 11.62 -28.90
C PHE A 195 -4.62 11.10 -29.23
N GLU A 196 -3.74 11.93 -29.78
CA GLU A 196 -2.34 11.54 -30.00
C GLU A 196 -1.62 11.25 -28.67
N LYS A 197 -1.88 12.03 -27.63
CA LYS A 197 -1.38 11.72 -26.27
C LYS A 197 -1.89 10.39 -25.75
N LEU A 198 -3.19 10.11 -25.90
CA LEU A 198 -3.77 8.84 -25.49
C LEU A 198 -3.22 7.65 -26.29
N ARG A 199 -2.91 7.85 -27.57
CA ARG A 199 -2.32 6.83 -28.44
C ARG A 199 -0.90 6.49 -28.00
N SER A 200 -0.08 7.50 -27.71
CA SER A 200 1.26 7.30 -27.14
C SER A 200 1.21 6.52 -25.82
N ILE A 201 0.21 6.78 -24.98
CA ILE A 201 -0.01 6.03 -23.73
C ILE A 201 -0.43 4.58 -24.01
N GLU A 202 -1.25 4.33 -25.03
CA GLU A 202 -1.65 2.96 -25.43
C GLU A 202 -0.43 2.16 -25.90
N GLU A 203 0.42 2.76 -26.74
CA GLU A 203 1.67 2.12 -27.20
C GLU A 203 2.60 1.78 -26.03
N GLU A 204 2.73 2.67 -25.04
CA GLU A 204 3.53 2.41 -23.84
C GLU A 204 2.96 1.26 -22.99
N LEU A 205 1.65 1.23 -22.79
CA LEU A 205 0.97 0.14 -22.08
C LEU A 205 1.10 -1.20 -22.82
N ASP A 206 1.00 -1.19 -24.16
CA ASP A 206 1.17 -2.38 -24.99
C ASP A 206 2.60 -2.93 -24.93
N LEU A 207 3.62 -2.07 -24.88
CA LEU A 207 5.02 -2.48 -24.65
C LEU A 207 5.20 -3.18 -23.29
N MET A 208 4.44 -2.78 -22.28
CA MET A 208 4.39 -3.45 -20.97
C MET A 208 3.50 -4.70 -20.96
N GLY A 209 2.84 -5.03 -22.09
CA GLY A 209 1.90 -6.13 -22.22
C GLY A 209 0.58 -5.91 -21.48
N VAL A 210 0.14 -4.65 -21.33
CA VAL A 210 -1.07 -4.27 -20.60
C VAL A 210 -2.08 -3.65 -21.54
N ARG A 211 -3.25 -4.28 -21.69
CA ARG A 211 -4.35 -3.75 -22.50
C ARG A 211 -5.40 -3.08 -21.61
N TYR A 212 -5.65 -1.79 -21.81
CA TYR A 212 -6.71 -1.05 -21.11
C TYR A 212 -7.91 -0.81 -22.03
N GLU A 213 -8.98 -1.61 -21.87
CA GLU A 213 -10.15 -1.60 -22.78
C GLU A 213 -10.80 -0.21 -22.89
N ARG A 214 -10.87 0.54 -21.80
CA ARG A 214 -11.45 1.89 -21.81
C ARG A 214 -10.60 2.86 -22.62
N LEU A 215 -9.27 2.75 -22.62
CA LEU A 215 -8.41 3.59 -23.45
C LEU A 215 -8.62 3.28 -24.94
N SER A 216 -8.54 2.01 -25.31
CA SER A 216 -8.73 1.56 -26.70
C SER A 216 -10.10 1.98 -27.24
N HIS A 217 -11.17 1.82 -26.45
CA HIS A 217 -12.50 2.25 -26.85
C HIS A 217 -12.60 3.76 -27.10
N TYR A 218 -11.95 4.60 -26.29
CA TYR A 218 -11.96 6.05 -26.53
C TYR A 218 -11.18 6.43 -27.79
N LEU A 219 -10.06 5.75 -28.07
CA LEU A 219 -9.27 5.95 -29.28
C LEU A 219 -10.05 5.60 -30.55
N GLU A 220 -10.82 4.51 -30.53
CA GLU A 220 -11.72 4.11 -31.65
C GLU A 220 -12.83 5.14 -31.92
N LEU A 221 -13.26 5.87 -30.90
CA LEU A 221 -14.30 6.90 -31.03
C LEU A 221 -13.79 8.25 -31.58
N ARG A 222 -12.49 8.39 -31.84
CA ARG A 222 -11.86 9.64 -32.31
C ARG A 222 -12.61 10.29 -33.48
N GLU A 223 -12.87 9.53 -34.53
CA GLU A 223 -13.51 10.06 -35.75
C GLU A 223 -14.92 10.58 -35.47
N ARG A 224 -15.71 9.83 -34.67
CA ARG A 224 -17.06 10.23 -34.27
C ARG A 224 -17.08 11.50 -33.42
N PHE A 225 -16.07 11.70 -32.56
CA PHE A 225 -15.94 12.94 -31.79
C PHE A 225 -15.62 14.13 -32.68
N ILE A 226 -14.74 13.96 -33.67
CA ILE A 226 -14.38 15.01 -34.62
C ILE A 226 -15.58 15.39 -35.51
N GLU A 227 -16.31 14.41 -36.02
CA GLU A 227 -17.53 14.64 -36.82
C GLU A 227 -18.58 15.43 -36.04
N ARG A 228 -18.83 15.06 -34.79
CA ARG A 228 -19.79 15.79 -33.94
C ARG A 228 -19.38 17.22 -33.63
N VAL A 229 -18.09 17.51 -33.49
CA VAL A 229 -17.60 18.89 -33.35
C VAL A 229 -17.84 19.70 -34.61
N LYS A 230 -17.71 19.09 -35.79
CA LYS A 230 -18.03 19.74 -37.07
C LYS A 230 -19.53 20.07 -37.18
N GLU A 231 -20.40 19.15 -36.75
CA GLU A 231 -21.86 19.27 -36.85
C GLU A 231 -22.53 20.10 -35.74
N ALA A 232 -21.89 20.27 -34.58
CA ALA A 232 -22.51 20.92 -33.43
C ALA A 232 -22.75 22.43 -33.61
N GLU A 233 -23.89 22.92 -33.10
CA GLU A 233 -24.23 24.34 -33.00
C GLU A 233 -23.52 25.03 -31.83
N GLU A 234 -23.31 26.35 -31.94
CA GLU A 234 -22.46 27.16 -31.07
C GLU A 234 -22.85 27.12 -29.58
N GLY A 235 -24.15 27.11 -29.28
CA GLY A 235 -24.67 27.05 -27.91
C GLY A 235 -24.40 25.72 -27.19
N ILE A 236 -24.17 24.63 -27.94
CA ILE A 236 -23.97 23.28 -27.40
C ILE A 236 -22.49 22.88 -27.49
N LEU A 237 -21.75 23.42 -28.46
CA LEU A 237 -20.35 23.10 -28.75
C LEU A 237 -19.45 23.22 -27.52
N ARG A 238 -19.52 24.36 -26.80
CA ARG A 238 -18.67 24.58 -25.60
C ARG A 238 -18.94 23.57 -24.49
N LYS A 239 -20.21 23.21 -24.28
CA LYS A 239 -20.60 22.22 -23.26
C LYS A 239 -20.18 20.81 -23.67
N TYR A 240 -20.30 20.49 -24.95
CA TYR A 240 -19.87 19.21 -25.52
C TYR A 240 -18.36 19.03 -25.41
N LEU A 241 -17.59 20.04 -25.82
CA LEU A 241 -16.13 20.04 -25.71
C LEU A 241 -15.68 19.87 -24.26
N ARG A 242 -16.23 20.66 -23.33
CA ARG A 242 -15.89 20.55 -21.91
C ARG A 242 -16.09 19.14 -21.35
N ASN A 243 -17.18 18.49 -21.72
CA ASN A 243 -17.49 17.12 -21.27
C ASN A 243 -16.56 16.06 -21.89
N ILE A 244 -16.16 16.23 -23.16
CA ILE A 244 -15.24 15.30 -23.80
C ILE A 244 -13.84 15.47 -23.24
N THR A 245 -13.37 16.72 -23.15
CA THR A 245 -12.04 17.00 -22.61
C THR A 245 -11.92 16.50 -21.18
N SER A 246 -12.97 16.62 -20.35
CA SER A 246 -12.93 16.07 -18.99
C SER A 246 -12.85 14.54 -18.98
N ARG A 247 -13.58 13.86 -19.87
CA ARG A 247 -13.54 12.39 -19.98
C ARG A 247 -12.20 11.88 -20.52
N LEU A 248 -11.64 12.54 -21.54
CA LEU A 248 -10.33 12.20 -22.08
C LEU A 248 -9.23 12.41 -21.02
N ALA A 249 -9.30 13.50 -20.26
CA ALA A 249 -8.36 13.76 -19.16
C ALA A 249 -8.47 12.72 -18.03
N GLU A 250 -9.69 12.23 -17.73
CA GLU A 250 -9.87 11.14 -16.79
C GLU A 250 -9.24 9.82 -17.28
N VAL A 251 -9.44 9.47 -18.55
CA VAL A 251 -8.85 8.27 -19.15
C VAL A 251 -7.33 8.39 -19.19
N GLU A 252 -6.80 9.55 -19.55
CA GLU A 252 -5.36 9.85 -19.50
C GLU A 252 -4.80 9.63 -18.10
N LYS A 253 -5.46 10.19 -17.08
CA LYS A 253 -5.04 10.05 -15.68
C LYS A 253 -5.04 8.59 -15.22
N ASP A 254 -6.09 7.83 -15.55
CA ASP A 254 -6.18 6.41 -15.18
C ASP A 254 -5.11 5.59 -15.90
N SER A 255 -4.86 5.88 -17.17
CA SER A 255 -3.86 5.18 -17.98
C SER A 255 -2.43 5.46 -17.51
N ARG A 256 -2.11 6.70 -17.12
CA ARG A 256 -0.81 7.04 -16.51
C ARG A 256 -0.59 6.36 -15.17
N LYS A 257 -1.63 6.25 -14.34
CA LYS A 257 -1.55 5.45 -13.10
C LYS A 257 -1.25 3.99 -13.42
N LEU A 258 -1.88 3.44 -14.46
CA LEU A 258 -1.66 2.07 -14.87
C LEU A 258 -0.24 1.83 -15.38
N ILE A 259 0.35 2.78 -16.12
CA ILE A 259 1.77 2.76 -16.51
C ILE A 259 2.64 2.68 -15.25
N GLN A 260 2.43 3.57 -14.29
CA GLN A 260 3.24 3.61 -13.06
C GLN A 260 3.12 2.30 -12.26
N ILE A 261 1.90 1.75 -12.12
CA ILE A 261 1.67 0.48 -11.43
C ILE A 261 2.37 -0.67 -12.16
N SER A 262 2.26 -0.72 -13.49
CA SER A 262 2.89 -1.75 -14.32
C SER A 262 4.41 -1.71 -14.23
N GLN A 263 5.00 -0.51 -14.31
CA GLN A 263 6.44 -0.32 -14.15
C GLN A 263 6.92 -0.80 -12.78
N ASN A 264 6.26 -0.35 -11.70
CA ASN A 264 6.60 -0.79 -10.34
C ASN A 264 6.52 -2.31 -10.19
N MET A 265 5.52 -2.95 -10.82
CA MET A 265 5.35 -4.39 -10.76
C MET A 265 6.46 -5.13 -11.51
N ILE A 266 6.89 -4.64 -12.68
CA ILE A 266 8.03 -5.19 -13.44
C ILE A 266 9.31 -5.07 -12.62
N ASP A 267 9.58 -3.88 -12.06
CA ASP A 267 10.77 -3.61 -11.26
C ASP A 267 10.81 -4.47 -9.98
N LEU A 268 9.67 -4.59 -9.28
CA LEU A 268 9.54 -5.45 -8.11
C LEU A 268 9.73 -6.92 -8.44
N LYS A 269 9.25 -7.36 -9.60
CA LYS A 269 9.44 -8.75 -10.04
C LYS A 269 10.92 -9.04 -10.25
N ALA A 270 11.63 -8.17 -10.96
CA ALA A 270 13.07 -8.32 -11.18
C ALA A 270 13.83 -8.31 -9.84
N SER A 271 13.53 -7.35 -8.96
CA SER A 271 14.17 -7.24 -7.64
C SER A 271 13.90 -8.45 -6.76
N ILE A 272 12.68 -8.99 -6.74
CA ILE A 272 12.34 -10.18 -5.95
C ILE A 272 13.06 -11.41 -6.50
N GLU A 273 13.17 -11.59 -7.82
CA GLU A 273 13.94 -12.70 -8.40
C GLU A 273 15.43 -12.62 -8.05
N GLU A 274 16.03 -11.43 -8.08
CA GLU A 274 17.41 -11.22 -7.63
C GLU A 274 17.58 -11.57 -6.15
N MET A 275 16.71 -11.03 -5.27
CA MET A 275 16.77 -11.28 -3.83
C MET A 275 16.50 -12.74 -3.46
N LYS A 276 15.76 -13.51 -4.26
CA LYS A 276 15.63 -14.96 -4.06
C LYS A 276 16.96 -15.68 -4.25
N GLY A 277 17.75 -15.27 -5.25
CA GLY A 277 19.08 -15.82 -5.50
C GLY A 277 19.99 -15.60 -4.30
N ASP A 278 20.06 -14.35 -3.83
CA ASP A 278 20.78 -13.95 -2.62
C ASP A 278 20.31 -14.73 -1.37
N LEU A 279 19.00 -14.89 -1.21
CA LEU A 279 18.40 -15.60 -0.09
C LEU A 279 18.80 -17.09 -0.14
N LEU A 280 18.75 -17.73 -1.32
CA LEU A 280 19.16 -19.12 -1.50
C LEU A 280 20.64 -19.31 -1.14
N GLU A 281 21.52 -18.45 -1.67
CA GLU A 281 22.97 -18.50 -1.42
C GLU A 281 23.27 -18.39 0.08
N ARG A 282 22.69 -17.38 0.75
CA ARG A 282 22.89 -17.18 2.19
C ARG A 282 22.31 -18.32 3.03
N MET A 283 21.16 -18.87 2.64
CA MET A 283 20.56 -20.04 3.30
C MET A 283 21.41 -21.32 3.14
N GLU A 284 22.22 -21.45 2.08
CA GLU A 284 23.11 -22.61 1.93
C GLU A 284 24.15 -22.70 3.05
N GLY A 285 24.54 -21.55 3.64
CA GLY A 285 25.49 -21.49 4.74
C GLY A 285 24.98 -22.10 6.05
N ILE A 286 23.69 -22.42 6.15
CA ILE A 286 23.04 -22.92 7.38
C ILE A 286 22.32 -24.24 7.09
N ALA A 287 22.89 -25.35 7.57
CA ALA A 287 22.42 -26.70 7.28
C ALA A 287 20.93 -26.94 7.62
N GLU A 288 20.46 -26.33 8.70
CA GLU A 288 19.09 -26.41 9.19
C GLU A 288 18.05 -25.80 8.22
N LEU A 289 18.45 -24.77 7.46
CA LEU A 289 17.61 -24.10 6.47
C LEU A 289 17.56 -24.82 5.12
N GLY A 290 18.41 -25.84 4.92
CA GLY A 290 18.46 -26.63 3.68
C GLY A 290 17.10 -27.23 3.28
N LYS A 291 16.24 -27.54 4.25
CA LYS A 291 14.89 -28.10 4.04
C LYS A 291 13.89 -27.11 3.42
N PHE A 292 14.18 -25.80 3.48
CA PHE A 292 13.30 -24.75 2.97
C PHE A 292 13.78 -24.16 1.64
N LYS A 293 14.95 -24.59 1.14
CA LYS A 293 15.47 -24.17 -0.17
C LYS A 293 14.47 -24.42 -1.29
N GLU A 294 13.75 -25.53 -1.24
CA GLU A 294 12.73 -25.88 -2.23
C GLU A 294 11.53 -24.93 -2.22
N ILE A 295 11.29 -24.17 -1.15
CA ILE A 295 10.15 -23.24 -1.03
C ILE A 295 10.49 -21.85 -1.62
N ILE A 296 11.76 -21.43 -1.60
CA ILE A 296 12.18 -20.10 -2.06
C ILE A 296 11.80 -19.81 -3.53
N PRO A 297 11.96 -20.76 -4.48
CA PRO A 297 11.52 -20.54 -5.86
C PRO A 297 10.02 -20.21 -5.99
N TYR A 298 9.19 -20.63 -5.02
CA TYR A 298 7.75 -20.43 -5.05
C TYR A 298 7.30 -19.06 -4.53
N ILE A 299 8.19 -18.30 -3.88
CA ILE A 299 7.93 -16.91 -3.45
C ILE A 299 7.57 -16.11 -4.70
N GLY A 300 6.43 -15.43 -4.76
CA GLY A 300 6.12 -14.63 -5.96
C GLY A 300 5.72 -15.43 -7.22
N LEU A 301 5.26 -16.68 -7.09
CA LEU A 301 4.59 -17.35 -8.22
C LEU A 301 3.20 -16.79 -8.53
N ASP A 302 2.64 -16.06 -7.57
CA ASP A 302 1.35 -15.40 -7.59
C ASP A 302 1.36 -14.03 -8.28
N PHE A 303 2.50 -13.61 -8.86
CA PHE A 303 2.56 -12.39 -9.65
C PHE A 303 1.54 -12.43 -10.80
N PRO A 304 0.87 -11.31 -11.09
CA PRO A 304 0.00 -11.20 -12.25
C PRO A 304 0.75 -11.60 -13.53
N ARG A 305 0.21 -12.57 -14.27
CA ARG A 305 0.81 -13.00 -15.53
C ARG A 305 0.53 -11.96 -16.61
N ILE A 306 1.59 -11.50 -17.27
CA ILE A 306 1.50 -10.66 -18.47
C ILE A 306 1.21 -11.59 -19.66
N PRO A 307 0.26 -11.26 -20.56
CA PRO A 307 -0.41 -9.96 -20.71
C PRO A 307 -1.58 -9.72 -19.75
N LEU A 308 -1.73 -8.46 -19.31
CA LEU A 308 -2.81 -8.02 -18.42
C LEU A 308 -3.96 -7.38 -19.21
N LEU A 309 -5.19 -7.70 -18.82
CA LEU A 309 -6.40 -7.10 -19.37
C LEU A 309 -7.14 -6.27 -18.31
N ILE A 310 -7.15 -4.95 -18.50
CA ILE A 310 -7.76 -3.99 -17.59
C ILE A 310 -9.05 -3.47 -18.21
N ARG A 311 -10.16 -3.75 -17.53
CA ARG A 311 -11.49 -3.37 -18.00
C ARG A 311 -12.05 -2.15 -17.29
N SER A 312 -11.67 -1.98 -16.02
CA SER A 312 -12.25 -0.95 -15.16
C SER A 312 -11.24 -0.37 -14.19
N ARG A 313 -11.62 0.74 -13.53
CA ARG A 313 -10.85 1.35 -12.44
C ARG A 313 -10.65 0.41 -11.25
N ILE A 314 -11.56 -0.53 -11.02
CA ILE A 314 -11.45 -1.51 -9.95
C ILE A 314 -10.26 -2.45 -10.20
N HIS A 315 -10.02 -2.84 -11.46
CA HIS A 315 -8.84 -3.64 -11.81
C HIS A 315 -7.54 -2.85 -11.58
N ILE A 316 -7.53 -1.54 -11.86
CA ILE A 316 -6.38 -0.67 -11.57
C ILE A 316 -6.10 -0.65 -10.05
N GLU A 317 -7.14 -0.49 -9.23
CA GLU A 317 -6.98 -0.49 -7.76
C GLU A 317 -6.58 -1.87 -7.21
N SER A 318 -7.08 -2.95 -7.81
CA SER A 318 -6.66 -4.31 -7.45
C SER A 318 -5.18 -4.54 -7.75
N LEU A 319 -4.68 -4.11 -8.92
CA LEU A 319 -3.27 -4.19 -9.26
C LEU A 319 -2.42 -3.33 -8.33
N ARG A 320 -2.89 -2.15 -7.96
CA ARG A 320 -2.21 -1.30 -6.98
C ARG A 320 -2.02 -2.01 -5.64
N ARG A 321 -3.09 -2.64 -5.11
CA ARG A 321 -3.00 -3.42 -3.86
C ARG A 321 -2.04 -4.59 -3.98
N GLU A 322 -1.99 -5.23 -5.15
CA GLU A 322 -1.03 -6.30 -5.40
C GLU A 322 0.41 -5.76 -5.38
N VAL A 323 0.67 -4.61 -6.00
CA VAL A 323 1.98 -3.93 -5.91
C VAL A 323 2.35 -3.58 -4.46
N GLU A 324 1.40 -3.13 -3.65
CA GLU A 324 1.63 -2.86 -2.21
C GLU A 324 1.99 -4.15 -1.45
N ARG A 325 1.31 -5.26 -1.74
CA ARG A 325 1.62 -6.58 -1.18
C ARG A 325 3.01 -7.07 -1.61
N LEU A 326 3.37 -6.92 -2.88
CA LEU A 326 4.70 -7.28 -3.40
C LEU A 326 5.82 -6.46 -2.77
N ASN A 327 5.59 -5.16 -2.54
CA ASN A 327 6.53 -4.33 -1.77
C ASN A 327 6.75 -4.88 -0.36
N LYS A 328 5.69 -5.33 0.32
CA LYS A 328 5.81 -5.98 1.63
C LYS A 328 6.68 -7.23 1.54
N ILE A 329 6.44 -8.11 0.57
CA ILE A 329 7.25 -9.31 0.35
C ILE A 329 8.72 -8.94 0.11
N SER A 330 8.99 -7.99 -0.77
CA SER A 330 10.34 -7.47 -1.04
C SER A 330 11.04 -7.00 0.25
N SER A 331 10.36 -6.22 1.09
CA SER A 331 10.90 -5.76 2.38
C SER A 331 11.19 -6.89 3.36
N LEU A 332 10.34 -7.93 3.39
CA LEU A 332 10.52 -9.09 4.25
C LEU A 332 11.71 -9.94 3.81
N ILE A 333 11.89 -10.15 2.50
CA ILE A 333 13.08 -10.85 1.97
C ILE A 333 14.36 -10.12 2.39
N LYS A 334 14.41 -8.79 2.23
CA LYS A 334 15.56 -7.98 2.67
C LYS A 334 15.84 -8.18 4.16
N SER A 335 14.82 -8.09 5.00
CA SER A 335 15.00 -8.29 6.44
C SER A 335 15.50 -9.69 6.79
N VAL A 336 15.05 -10.73 6.08
CA VAL A 336 15.54 -12.10 6.27
C VAL A 336 17.00 -12.22 5.85
N ILE A 337 17.36 -11.64 4.70
CA ILE A 337 18.74 -11.57 4.20
C ILE A 337 19.64 -10.90 5.23
N ASP A 338 19.22 -9.76 5.80
CA ASP A 338 19.99 -9.02 6.80
C ASP A 338 20.21 -9.88 8.05
N GLU A 339 19.17 -10.54 8.58
CA GLU A 339 19.34 -11.40 9.76
C GLU A 339 20.22 -12.63 9.47
N LEU A 340 20.20 -13.18 8.25
CA LEU A 340 21.11 -14.26 7.84
C LEU A 340 22.58 -13.81 7.83
N GLU A 341 22.86 -12.56 7.46
CA GLU A 341 24.21 -12.02 7.40
C GLU A 341 24.88 -11.95 8.79
N TYR A 342 24.10 -11.67 9.83
CA TYR A 342 24.57 -11.59 11.21
C TYR A 342 24.41 -12.89 12.00
N MET A 343 23.93 -13.97 11.38
CA MET A 343 23.66 -15.22 12.07
C MET A 343 24.95 -16.05 12.26
N PRO A 344 25.28 -16.50 13.48
CA PRO A 344 26.37 -17.43 13.71
C PRO A 344 26.08 -18.77 13.02
N LYS A 345 27.08 -19.34 12.32
CA LYS A 345 26.90 -20.56 11.48
C LYS A 345 26.49 -21.81 12.27
N ASP A 346 26.80 -21.85 13.55
CA ASP A 346 26.50 -22.92 14.49
C ASP A 346 25.30 -22.61 15.40
N ALA A 347 24.60 -21.49 15.19
CA ALA A 347 23.40 -21.17 15.94
C ALA A 347 22.25 -22.12 15.56
N LYS A 348 21.55 -22.64 16.59
CA LYS A 348 20.42 -23.56 16.41
C LYS A 348 19.14 -22.78 16.10
N LEU A 349 18.40 -23.22 15.09
CA LEU A 349 17.11 -22.65 14.68
C LEU A 349 15.93 -23.49 15.16
N ASP A 350 14.94 -22.84 15.77
CA ASP A 350 13.65 -23.46 16.08
C ASP A 350 12.73 -23.43 14.86
N ILE A 351 12.97 -24.36 13.94
CA ILE A 351 12.23 -24.51 12.68
C ILE A 351 10.73 -24.81 12.92
N GLY A 352 10.37 -25.36 14.08
CA GLY A 352 9.00 -25.77 14.39
C GLY A 352 7.97 -24.63 14.41
N LYS A 353 8.43 -23.37 14.44
CA LYS A 353 7.59 -22.16 14.45
C LYS A 353 7.41 -21.51 13.08
N LEU A 354 7.99 -22.07 12.02
CA LEU A 354 7.79 -21.58 10.66
C LEU A 354 6.34 -21.81 10.21
N SER A 355 5.73 -20.77 9.67
CA SER A 355 4.38 -20.83 9.11
C SER A 355 4.44 -20.84 7.59
N LEU A 356 3.89 -21.87 6.97
CA LEU A 356 3.83 -22.00 5.50
C LEU A 356 2.47 -21.59 4.92
N ASN A 357 1.66 -20.84 5.69
CA ASN A 357 0.31 -20.45 5.29
C ASN A 357 0.29 -19.46 4.11
N SER A 358 1.29 -18.58 4.03
CA SER A 358 1.51 -17.65 2.92
C SER A 358 2.99 -17.29 2.84
N THR A 359 3.39 -16.68 1.71
CA THR A 359 4.76 -16.17 1.51
C THR A 359 5.17 -15.18 2.61
N GLU A 360 4.30 -14.25 2.97
CA GLU A 360 4.53 -13.25 4.01
C GLU A 360 4.67 -13.92 5.38
N SER A 361 3.77 -14.84 5.72
CA SER A 361 3.81 -15.57 6.98
C SER A 361 5.08 -16.41 7.11
N PHE A 362 5.52 -17.01 6.01
CA PHE A 362 6.78 -17.74 5.95
C PHE A 362 7.98 -16.82 6.18
N LEU A 363 8.09 -15.71 5.44
CA LEU A 363 9.20 -14.79 5.60
C LEU A 363 9.21 -14.11 6.98
N GLU A 364 8.05 -13.72 7.52
CA GLU A 364 7.93 -13.15 8.87
C GLU A 364 8.35 -14.16 9.94
N SER A 365 7.85 -15.40 9.88
CA SER A 365 8.23 -16.44 10.83
C SER A 365 9.69 -16.85 10.71
N LEU A 366 10.24 -16.90 9.49
CA LEU A 366 11.66 -17.16 9.25
C LEU A 366 12.54 -16.06 9.84
N ASN A 367 12.22 -14.80 9.57
CA ASN A 367 12.90 -13.65 10.14
C ASN A 367 12.93 -13.70 11.68
N ASN A 368 11.79 -14.01 12.29
CA ASN A 368 11.68 -14.15 13.75
C ASN A 368 12.52 -15.31 14.29
N CYS A 369 12.56 -16.45 13.59
CA CYS A 369 13.38 -17.60 13.98
C CYS A 369 14.88 -17.28 13.92
N LEU A 370 15.32 -16.64 12.83
CA LEU A 370 16.70 -16.19 12.63
C LEU A 370 17.11 -15.20 13.73
N ARG A 371 16.30 -14.17 13.95
CA ARG A 371 16.54 -13.15 14.96
C ARG A 371 16.60 -13.75 16.37
N ALA A 372 15.67 -14.65 16.71
CA ALA A 372 15.68 -15.32 18.00
C ALA A 372 16.92 -16.21 18.18
N SER A 373 17.30 -16.94 17.15
CA SER A 373 18.50 -17.78 17.15
C SER A 373 19.77 -16.94 17.35
N ARG A 374 19.92 -15.86 16.58
CA ARG A 374 21.01 -14.90 16.71
C ARG A 374 21.08 -14.30 18.11
N LEU A 375 19.96 -13.82 18.64
CA LEU A 375 19.92 -13.26 19.98
C LEU A 375 20.30 -14.33 21.01
N SER A 376 19.63 -15.47 21.02
CA SER A 376 19.85 -16.52 22.03
C SER A 376 21.20 -17.25 21.92
N TYR A 377 21.99 -16.99 20.88
CA TYR A 377 23.31 -17.59 20.70
C TYR A 377 24.22 -17.32 21.92
N GLY A 378 24.85 -18.38 22.44
CA GLY A 378 25.71 -18.32 23.62
C GLY A 378 24.96 -18.21 24.96
N MET A 379 23.63 -18.33 24.99
CA MET A 379 22.90 -18.50 26.26
C MET A 379 23.25 -19.84 26.93
N PRO A 380 23.31 -19.91 28.27
CA PRO A 380 23.56 -21.16 29.00
C PRO A 380 22.51 -22.24 28.68
N GLU A 381 22.98 -23.45 28.33
CA GLU A 381 22.14 -24.59 27.90
C GLU A 381 21.13 -25.08 28.94
N THR A 382 21.31 -24.74 30.22
CA THR A 382 20.41 -25.15 31.33
C THR A 382 18.98 -24.61 31.21
N ILE A 383 18.70 -23.79 30.19
CA ILE A 383 17.40 -23.16 29.97
C ILE A 383 16.82 -23.52 28.59
N SER A 384 17.36 -24.53 27.90
CA SER A 384 16.80 -25.08 26.66
C SER A 384 15.45 -25.76 26.88
N TYR A 385 14.38 -24.96 27.01
CA TYR A 385 13.04 -25.37 26.65
C TYR A 385 12.39 -24.29 25.78
N THR A 386 11.75 -24.78 24.73
CA THR A 386 11.17 -24.15 23.53
C THR A 386 10.17 -22.98 23.76
N GLY A 387 9.97 -22.54 25.01
CA GLY A 387 9.11 -21.41 25.40
C GLY A 387 9.81 -20.04 25.47
N ILE A 388 11.14 -19.99 25.57
CA ILE A 388 11.86 -18.74 25.91
C ILE A 388 12.11 -17.82 24.70
N ILE A 389 11.94 -18.33 23.47
CA ILE A 389 12.15 -17.56 22.23
C ILE A 389 11.24 -16.33 22.13
N SER A 390 9.94 -16.48 22.45
CA SER A 390 9.01 -15.35 22.48
C SER A 390 9.36 -14.35 23.58
N GLU A 391 9.80 -14.86 24.74
CA GLU A 391 10.22 -14.02 25.86
C GLU A 391 11.50 -13.24 25.52
N ILE A 392 12.45 -13.81 24.77
CA ILE A 392 13.67 -13.10 24.32
C ILE A 392 13.33 -11.98 23.34
N LEU A 393 12.46 -12.23 22.36
CA LEU A 393 12.03 -11.20 21.40
C LEU A 393 11.29 -10.04 22.07
N GLU A 394 10.59 -10.28 23.18
CA GLU A 394 9.91 -9.24 23.96
C GLU A 394 10.83 -8.53 24.96
N LEU A 395 11.71 -9.26 25.64
CA LEU A 395 12.50 -8.75 26.76
C LEU A 395 13.79 -8.06 26.30
N TYR A 396 14.48 -8.60 25.29
CA TYR A 396 15.76 -8.04 24.85
C TYR A 396 15.63 -6.60 24.36
N PRO A 397 14.65 -6.22 23.51
CA PRO A 397 14.48 -4.81 23.11
C PRO A 397 14.22 -3.88 24.29
N ARG A 398 13.43 -4.32 25.27
CA ARG A 398 13.12 -3.53 26.49
C ARG A 398 14.35 -3.35 27.38
N TRP A 399 15.15 -4.40 27.53
CA TRP A 399 16.41 -4.29 28.27
C TRP A 399 17.42 -3.41 27.54
N ARG A 400 17.58 -3.58 26.22
CA ARG A 400 18.42 -2.75 25.37
C ARG A 400 18.06 -1.27 25.50
N GLU A 401 16.78 -0.94 25.34
CA GLU A 401 16.30 0.45 25.45
C GLU A 401 16.57 1.04 26.85
N LYS A 402 16.29 0.26 27.90
CA LYS A 402 16.54 0.70 29.28
C LYS A 402 18.03 0.88 29.58
N ILE A 403 18.89 -0.01 29.10
CA ILE A 403 20.35 0.13 29.22
C ILE A 403 20.82 1.38 28.48
N ILE A 404 20.36 1.59 27.25
CA ILE A 404 20.70 2.79 26.46
C ILE A 404 20.23 4.06 27.18
N SER A 405 19.04 4.06 27.79
CA SER A 405 18.54 5.21 28.57
C SER A 405 19.44 5.50 29.76
N LEU A 406 19.79 4.48 30.55
CA LEU A 406 20.68 4.64 31.71
C LEU A 406 22.08 5.12 31.28
N LEU A 407 22.61 4.60 30.18
CA LEU A 407 23.87 5.05 29.59
C LEU A 407 23.78 6.47 29.02
N ARG A 408 22.64 6.90 28.47
CA ARG A 408 22.44 8.30 28.03
C ARG A 408 22.38 9.28 29.19
N GLU A 409 21.86 8.84 30.34
CA GLU A 409 21.75 9.67 31.53
C GLU A 409 23.07 9.79 32.29
N ARG A 410 23.81 8.68 32.39
CA ARG A 410 24.97 8.56 33.30
C ARG A 410 26.30 8.35 32.57
N GLY A 411 26.27 8.04 31.28
CA GLY A 411 27.43 7.72 30.44
C GLY A 411 28.06 6.36 30.72
N GLU A 412 28.21 6.02 31.99
CA GLU A 412 28.72 4.75 32.50
C GLU A 412 27.76 4.18 33.56
N ILE A 413 27.54 2.87 33.53
CA ILE A 413 26.70 2.16 34.51
C ILE A 413 27.45 0.95 35.07
N SER A 414 27.17 0.61 36.33
CA SER A 414 27.72 -0.59 36.97
C SER A 414 26.86 -1.82 36.67
N LEU A 415 27.44 -3.02 36.83
CA LEU A 415 26.66 -4.27 36.79
C LEU A 415 25.51 -4.31 37.83
N GLN A 416 25.59 -3.51 38.91
CA GLN A 416 24.52 -3.41 39.90
C GLN A 416 23.32 -2.59 39.41
N ASP A 417 23.50 -1.69 38.45
CA ASP A 417 22.40 -0.92 37.85
C ASP A 417 21.52 -1.82 36.95
N LEU A 418 22.04 -2.98 36.55
CA LEU A 418 21.38 -3.97 35.71
C LEU A 418 20.56 -5.00 36.51
N LYS A 419 20.14 -4.68 37.73
CA LYS A 419 19.34 -5.56 38.61
C LYS A 419 18.01 -6.02 38.00
N PHE A 420 17.47 -5.26 37.06
CA PHE A 420 16.25 -5.61 36.31
C PHE A 420 16.46 -6.75 35.30
N ILE A 421 17.70 -7.18 35.07
CA ILE A 421 18.06 -8.34 34.26
C ILE A 421 18.49 -9.46 35.22
N PRO A 422 17.99 -10.70 35.04
CA PRO A 422 18.46 -11.85 35.80
C PRO A 422 19.99 -11.97 35.75
N GLY A 423 20.63 -12.25 36.89
CA GLY A 423 22.09 -12.25 37.00
C GLY A 423 22.78 -13.17 36.01
N SER A 424 22.20 -14.34 35.75
CA SER A 424 22.68 -15.32 34.76
C SER A 424 22.58 -14.82 33.30
N TRP A 425 21.76 -13.81 33.01
CA TRP A 425 21.51 -13.31 31.66
C TRP A 425 22.30 -12.03 31.36
N ARG A 426 22.79 -11.32 32.38
CA ARG A 426 23.56 -10.07 32.21
C ARG A 426 24.79 -10.24 31.32
N PRO A 427 25.64 -11.27 31.46
CA PRO A 427 26.80 -11.44 30.59
C PRO A 427 26.39 -11.58 29.12
N TRP A 428 25.28 -12.28 28.84
CA TRP A 428 24.76 -12.48 27.50
C TRP A 428 24.14 -11.20 26.90
N VAL A 429 23.34 -10.44 27.68
CA VAL A 429 22.78 -9.16 27.20
C VAL A 429 23.90 -8.18 26.85
N LEU A 430 24.90 -8.06 27.73
CA LEU A 430 25.99 -7.13 27.55
C LEU A 430 26.88 -7.51 26.36
N ARG A 431 27.14 -8.82 26.16
CA ARG A 431 27.85 -9.30 24.98
C ARG A 431 27.13 -8.90 23.69
N ASN A 432 25.83 -9.14 23.59
CA ASN A 432 25.04 -8.75 22.41
C ASN A 432 25.07 -7.23 22.16
N LEU A 433 24.95 -6.40 23.20
CA LEU A 433 25.05 -4.95 23.03
C LEU A 433 26.46 -4.48 22.60
N ALA A 434 27.50 -5.21 23.01
CA ALA A 434 28.88 -4.92 22.61
C ALA A 434 29.13 -5.33 21.14
N ASP A 435 28.60 -6.48 20.74
CA ASP A 435 28.63 -6.99 19.36
C ASP A 435 27.81 -6.08 18.42
N GLU A 436 26.67 -5.54 18.88
CA GLU A 436 25.91 -4.49 18.20
C GLU A 436 26.66 -3.14 18.13
N GLY A 437 27.84 -3.03 18.73
CA GLY A 437 28.64 -1.80 18.74
C GLY A 437 28.05 -0.66 19.59
N ILE A 438 27.13 -0.97 20.50
CA ILE A 438 26.42 0.01 21.32
C ILE A 438 27.19 0.34 22.60
N VAL A 439 27.83 -0.66 23.19
CA VAL A 439 28.52 -0.53 24.48
C VAL A 439 29.96 -1.06 24.43
N VAL A 440 30.78 -0.58 25.37
CA VAL A 440 32.08 -1.14 25.73
C VAL A 440 31.97 -1.65 27.17
N ILE A 441 32.50 -2.85 27.43
CA ILE A 441 32.47 -3.49 28.75
C ILE A 441 33.88 -3.43 29.32
N ASN A 442 34.05 -2.76 30.46
CA ASN A 442 35.30 -2.65 31.19
C ASN A 442 35.10 -3.22 32.59
N GLU A 443 35.58 -4.44 32.83
CA GLU A 443 35.45 -5.15 34.12
C GLU A 443 34.00 -5.13 34.64
N ASP A 444 33.71 -4.31 35.67
CA ASP A 444 32.40 -4.18 36.33
C ASP A 444 31.53 -3.04 35.80
N LYS A 445 31.97 -2.38 34.74
CA LYS A 445 31.34 -1.18 34.19
C LYS A 445 31.03 -1.30 32.70
N VAL A 446 29.95 -0.64 32.30
CA VAL A 446 29.45 -0.61 30.92
C VAL A 446 29.35 0.85 30.50
N ALA A 447 29.96 1.21 29.37
CA ALA A 447 29.96 2.55 28.82
C ALA A 447 29.42 2.55 27.38
N MET A 448 28.94 3.68 26.88
CA MET A 448 28.45 3.79 25.50
C MET A 448 29.63 3.81 24.50
N ARG A 449 29.53 3.02 23.43
CA ARG A 449 30.51 2.98 22.33
C ARG A 449 30.16 3.97 21.20
N ILE A 450 28.88 4.33 21.07
CA ILE A 450 28.39 5.22 20.01
C ILE A 450 28.86 6.66 20.29
N ILE A 451 29.77 7.17 19.44
CA ILE A 451 30.08 8.60 19.34
C ILE A 451 28.77 9.32 18.95
N PRO A 452 28.30 10.28 19.74
CA PRO A 452 27.07 11.03 19.44
C PRO A 452 27.13 11.68 18.05
N GLU A 453 26.01 11.76 17.34
CA GLU A 453 25.97 12.31 15.97
C GLU A 453 26.46 13.77 15.90
N ASP A 454 26.30 14.51 16.99
CA ASP A 454 26.89 15.81 17.26
C ASP A 454 28.41 15.84 17.23
N MET A 455 29.07 14.77 17.69
CA MET A 455 30.53 14.63 17.65
C MET A 455 31.04 14.21 16.28
N ARG A 456 30.31 13.36 15.54
CA ARG A 456 30.64 13.08 14.13
C ARG A 456 30.56 14.32 13.26
N LYS A 457 29.53 15.16 13.47
CA LYS A 457 29.41 16.44 12.77
C LYS A 457 30.59 17.35 13.09
N LEU A 458 30.91 17.52 14.38
CA LEU A 458 32.09 18.29 14.80
C LEU A 458 33.40 17.75 14.21
N GLU A 459 33.58 16.42 14.14
CA GLU A 459 34.75 15.79 13.53
C GLU A 459 34.92 16.21 12.07
N MET A 460 33.84 16.07 11.27
CA MET A 460 33.84 16.50 9.87
C MET A 460 34.10 18.01 9.73
N GLU A 461 33.56 18.82 10.64
CA GLU A 461 33.79 20.27 10.61
C GLU A 461 35.23 20.65 10.92
N ILE A 462 35.89 19.91 11.81
CA ILE A 462 37.30 20.09 12.16
C ILE A 462 38.19 19.63 11.00
N GLU A 463 37.89 18.48 10.38
CA GLU A 463 38.61 17.98 9.20
C GLU A 463 38.55 18.99 8.04
N VAL A 464 37.38 19.57 7.76
CA VAL A 464 37.24 20.63 6.73
C VAL A 464 38.11 21.85 7.05
N ILE A 465 38.22 22.25 8.32
CA ILE A 465 39.12 23.35 8.73
C ILE A 465 40.58 22.97 8.50
N GLU A 466 40.98 21.75 8.88
CA GLU A 466 42.34 21.22 8.71
C GLU A 466 42.73 21.16 7.22
N ASP A 467 41.85 20.65 6.35
CA ASP A 467 42.06 20.60 4.90
C ASP A 467 42.15 22.00 4.29
N MET A 468 41.26 22.92 4.66
CA MET A 468 41.31 24.29 4.15
C MET A 468 42.57 25.06 4.59
N LEU A 469 43.10 24.79 5.78
CA LEU A 469 44.37 25.37 6.23
C LEU A 469 45.57 24.73 5.51
N ALA A 470 45.52 23.44 5.20
CA ALA A 470 46.55 22.80 4.38
C ALA A 470 46.59 23.40 2.96
N ASP A 471 45.42 23.69 2.37
CA ASP A 471 45.31 24.20 1.00
C ASP A 471 45.49 25.73 0.89
N LEU A 472 45.02 26.50 1.88
CA LEU A 472 44.94 27.97 1.82
C LEU A 472 45.69 28.67 2.96
N GLY A 473 46.41 27.94 3.82
CA GLY A 473 47.04 28.49 5.04
C GLY A 473 47.97 29.67 4.80
N ALA A 474 48.63 29.72 3.64
CA ALA A 474 49.47 30.87 3.24
C ALA A 474 48.69 32.17 3.01
N MET A 475 47.36 32.10 2.77
CA MET A 475 46.48 33.24 2.54
C MET A 475 45.84 33.79 3.83
N PHE A 476 45.94 33.07 4.95
CA PHE A 476 45.32 33.45 6.23
C PHE A 476 46.34 33.48 7.39
N PRO A 477 47.30 34.43 7.39
CA PRO A 477 48.39 34.49 8.38
C PRO A 477 47.96 34.76 9.83
N ASN A 478 46.66 35.03 10.06
CA ASN A 478 46.09 35.29 11.39
C ASN A 478 45.47 34.04 12.04
N LEU A 479 45.37 32.91 11.31
CA LEU A 479 44.95 31.61 11.86
C LEU A 479 46.19 30.85 12.30
N ASP A 480 46.47 30.91 13.60
CA ASP A 480 47.60 30.21 14.21
C ASP A 480 47.33 28.70 14.22
N ASP A 481 48.25 27.88 13.66
CA ASP A 481 48.19 26.40 13.68
C ASP A 481 47.94 25.85 15.10
N MET A 482 48.39 26.59 16.12
CA MET A 482 48.15 26.28 17.52
C MET A 482 46.66 26.30 17.91
N SER A 483 45.84 27.09 17.24
CA SER A 483 44.40 27.19 17.51
C SER A 483 43.64 25.95 17.03
N VAL A 484 43.98 25.42 15.85
CA VAL A 484 43.37 24.20 15.30
C VAL A 484 43.87 22.96 16.03
N LYS A 485 45.16 22.92 16.36
CA LYS A 485 45.71 21.88 17.23
C LYS A 485 44.98 21.81 18.57
N LYS A 486 44.68 22.97 19.17
CA LYS A 486 43.91 23.04 20.42
C LYS A 486 42.46 22.61 20.26
N ILE A 487 41.81 22.91 19.12
CA ILE A 487 40.47 22.38 18.80
C ILE A 487 40.49 20.86 18.71
N ARG A 488 41.52 20.27 18.07
CA ARG A 488 41.68 18.81 17.98
C ARG A 488 41.92 18.17 19.35
N GLU A 489 42.79 18.75 20.15
CA GLU A 489 43.06 18.30 21.53
C GLU A 489 41.81 18.38 22.41
N ASP A 490 41.04 19.47 22.33
CA ASP A 490 39.79 19.62 23.06
C ASP A 490 38.69 18.66 22.54
N PHE A 491 38.67 18.36 21.24
CA PHE A 491 37.76 17.36 20.65
C PHE A 491 38.08 15.93 21.12
N GLU A 492 39.35 15.54 21.14
CA GLU A 492 39.78 14.24 21.69
C GLU A 492 39.53 14.18 23.21
N ARG A 493 39.67 15.31 23.92
CA ARG A 493 39.27 15.43 25.32
C ARG A 493 37.76 15.29 25.51
N ALA A 494 36.93 15.86 24.62
CA ALA A 494 35.48 15.69 24.64
C ALA A 494 35.07 14.24 24.38
N LYS A 495 35.72 13.55 23.43
CA LYS A 495 35.59 12.09 23.24
C LYS A 495 35.91 11.35 24.53
N SER A 496 37.04 11.67 25.16
CA SER A 496 37.42 11.04 26.43
C SER A 496 36.39 11.28 27.53
N LEU A 497 35.90 12.51 27.72
CA LEU A 497 34.88 12.85 28.72
C LEU A 497 33.54 12.16 28.45
N PHE A 498 33.14 12.05 27.18
CA PHE A 498 31.95 11.30 26.78
C PHE A 498 32.11 9.81 27.10
N MET A 499 33.24 9.21 26.74
CA MET A 499 33.56 7.80 27.02
C MET A 499 33.67 7.53 28.53
N MET A 500 34.09 8.52 29.33
CA MET A 500 34.13 8.47 30.80
C MET A 500 32.80 8.84 31.46
N GLY A 501 31.76 9.15 30.69
CA GLY A 501 30.42 9.46 31.17
C GLY A 501 30.26 10.77 31.94
N ARG A 502 31.20 11.71 31.82
CA ARG A 502 31.11 13.05 32.41
C ARG A 502 30.28 13.97 31.52
N ILE A 503 28.99 13.64 31.35
CA ILE A 503 28.10 14.23 30.32
C ILE A 503 27.93 15.75 30.50
N SER A 504 27.92 16.29 31.72
CA SER A 504 27.85 17.74 31.96
C SER A 504 29.09 18.46 31.43
N GLU A 505 30.28 17.97 31.79
CA GLU A 505 31.56 18.51 31.34
C GLU A 505 31.77 18.32 29.83
N TYR A 506 31.30 17.18 29.30
CA TYR A 506 31.22 16.91 27.87
C TYR A 506 30.34 17.95 27.15
N ARG A 507 29.12 18.21 27.64
CA ARG A 507 28.20 19.16 26.99
C ARG A 507 28.74 20.59 27.01
N GLU A 508 29.35 20.99 28.11
CA GLU A 508 30.03 22.29 28.23
C GLU A 508 31.18 22.39 27.21
N LEU A 509 32.06 21.38 27.17
CA LEU A 509 33.21 21.37 26.26
C LEU A 509 32.78 21.31 24.77
N VAL A 510 31.74 20.54 24.43
CA VAL A 510 31.18 20.47 23.08
C VAL A 510 30.52 21.79 22.66
N SER A 511 29.86 22.48 23.59
CA SER A 511 29.29 23.81 23.31
C SER A 511 30.39 24.83 23.04
N GLU A 512 31.48 24.81 23.82
CA GLU A 512 32.64 25.66 23.59
C GLU A 512 33.35 25.33 22.27
N LEU A 513 33.56 24.03 21.98
CA LEU A 513 34.14 23.55 20.73
C LEU A 513 33.34 24.04 19.51
N ARG A 514 32.01 23.93 19.54
CA ARG A 514 31.14 24.44 18.47
C ARG A 514 31.29 25.94 18.25
N SER A 515 31.38 26.71 19.34
CA SER A 515 31.59 28.16 19.24
C SER A 515 32.93 28.48 18.56
N ARG A 516 34.00 27.79 18.95
CA ARG A 516 35.35 27.99 18.39
C ARG A 516 35.46 27.52 16.94
N VAL A 517 34.91 26.36 16.61
CA VAL A 517 34.83 25.84 15.22
C VAL A 517 34.08 26.82 14.33
N LYS A 518 32.96 27.38 14.81
CA LYS A 518 32.19 28.38 14.06
C LYS A 518 32.95 29.69 13.86
N GLU A 519 33.68 30.15 14.88
CA GLU A 519 34.53 31.35 14.79
C GLU A 519 35.65 31.18 13.75
N VAL A 520 36.32 30.03 13.77
CA VAL A 520 37.37 29.68 12.78
C VAL A 520 36.79 29.57 11.37
N LYS A 521 35.63 28.92 11.20
CA LYS A 521 34.93 28.86 9.89
C LYS A 521 34.56 30.24 9.36
N MET A 522 34.12 31.16 10.22
CA MET A 522 33.84 32.55 9.81
C MET A 522 35.10 33.28 9.35
N GLN A 523 36.24 33.06 10.02
CA GLN A 523 37.52 33.63 9.62
C GLN A 523 38.02 33.07 8.27
N LEU A 524 37.71 31.79 8.00
CA LEU A 524 37.97 31.13 6.71
C LEU A 524 36.94 31.47 5.62
N GLY A 525 35.92 32.31 5.92
CA GLY A 525 34.89 32.72 4.95
C GLY A 525 33.84 31.65 4.63
N VAL A 526 33.80 30.55 5.39
CA VAL A 526 32.80 29.48 5.22
C VAL A 526 31.50 29.89 5.93
N LYS A 527 30.45 30.18 5.16
CA LYS A 527 29.11 30.39 5.73
C LYS A 527 28.51 29.04 6.11
N GLY A 528 28.17 28.89 7.39
CA GLY A 528 27.62 27.67 7.98
C GLY A 528 26.18 27.36 7.58
#